data_AF-A0AAD9J133-F1
#
_entry.id   AF-A0AAD9J133-F1
#
_cell.length_a   1.000
_cell.length_b   1.000
_cell.length_c   1.000
_cell.angle_alpha   90.00
_cell.angle_beta   90.00
_cell.angle_gamma   90.00
#
_symmetry.space_group_name_H-M   'P 1'
#
loop_
_entity.id
_entity.type
_entity.pdbx_description
1 polymer ?
#
loop_
_entity_poly.entity_id
_entity_poly.type
_entity_poly.pdbx_seq_one_letter_code
_entity_poly.pdbx_strand_id
1 'polypeptide(L)'
;MSQDSILASLQAPSTDDKGKDMLALIMRSLLVSAEELLNRQLEPYLRGQLANPSSEVITQGESAPPHNICAEQTLGLVDHQGRRAPNATFGFIDGKVKFIKNGIATWLDDQPEEEQIKVLDFVVGRGRDMRALHK
;
A
#
# COMPACT_ATOMS: atom_id res chain seq x y z
N MET A 1 0.77 4.14 28.60
CA MET A 1 2.18 4.29 28.20
C MET A 1 2.21 4.68 26.74
N SER A 2 2.96 5.74 26.37
CA SER A 2 3.03 6.23 24.99
C SER A 2 3.79 5.25 24.08
N GLN A 3 3.39 5.11 22.81
CA GLN A 3 4.04 4.24 21.81
C GLN A 3 5.55 4.53 21.69
N ASP A 4 5.95 5.79 21.86
CA ASP A 4 7.35 6.21 21.81
C ASP A 4 8.20 5.63 22.95
N SER A 5 7.57 5.37 24.10
CA SER A 5 8.27 4.79 25.26
C SER A 5 8.58 3.31 25.05
N ILE A 6 7.82 2.61 24.21
CA ILE A 6 8.02 1.19 23.91
C ILE A 6 9.16 1.03 22.91
N LEU A 7 9.21 1.89 21.89
CA LEU A 7 10.25 1.93 20.87
C LEU A 7 11.63 2.27 21.46
N ALA A 8 11.69 3.24 22.39
CA ALA A 8 12.91 3.61 23.08
C ALA A 8 13.49 2.47 23.94
N SER A 9 12.63 1.65 24.56
CA SER A 9 13.07 0.51 25.38
C SER A 9 13.59 -0.68 24.56
N LEU A 10 13.22 -0.79 23.29
CA LEU A 10 13.68 -1.86 22.38
C LEU A 10 15.08 -1.60 21.79
N GLN A 11 15.52 -0.34 21.77
CA GLN A 11 16.80 0.06 21.17
C GLN A 11 17.99 -0.01 22.14
N ALA A 12 17.74 -0.23 23.44
CA ALA A 12 18.78 -0.32 24.45
C ALA A 12 19.23 -1.79 24.65
N PRO A 13 20.53 -2.10 24.59
CA PRO A 13 21.01 -3.46 24.86
C PRO A 13 20.89 -3.76 26.37
N SER A 14 19.86 -4.48 26.76
CA SER A 14 19.67 -4.90 28.16
C SER A 14 20.41 -6.22 28.43
N THR A 15 21.50 -6.16 29.19
CA THR A 15 22.23 -7.33 29.70
C THR A 15 21.68 -7.90 31.02
N ASP A 16 20.56 -7.35 31.52
CA ASP A 16 19.98 -7.66 32.84
C ASP A 16 18.73 -8.55 32.73
N ASP A 17 18.47 -9.41 33.72
CA ASP A 17 17.37 -10.40 33.69
C ASP A 17 15.98 -9.76 33.53
N LYS A 18 15.82 -8.49 33.96
CA LYS A 18 14.59 -7.69 33.75
C LYS A 18 14.34 -7.33 32.29
N GLY A 19 15.39 -7.22 31.47
CA GLY A 19 15.28 -6.94 30.04
C GLY A 19 14.79 -8.14 29.24
N LYS A 20 15.16 -9.36 29.67
CA LYS A 20 14.63 -10.62 29.12
C LYS A 20 13.14 -10.78 29.41
N ASP A 21 12.71 -10.44 30.62
CA ASP A 21 11.28 -10.46 31.00
C ASP A 21 10.44 -9.44 30.21
N MET A 22 10.99 -8.25 29.96
CA MET A 22 10.31 -7.24 29.13
C MET A 22 10.21 -7.67 27.66
N LEU A 23 11.27 -8.25 27.09
CA LEU A 23 11.25 -8.80 25.73
C LEU A 23 10.22 -9.94 25.62
N ALA A 24 10.13 -10.81 26.62
CA ALA A 24 9.15 -11.90 26.67
C ALA A 24 7.71 -11.36 26.72
N LEU A 25 7.45 -10.31 27.49
CA LEU A 25 6.14 -9.64 27.54
C LEU A 25 5.78 -9.00 26.20
N ILE A 26 6.72 -8.32 25.55
CA ILE A 26 6.51 -7.69 24.24
C ILE A 26 6.23 -8.76 23.17
N MET A 27 7.07 -9.81 23.09
CA MET A 27 6.86 -10.94 22.19
C MET A 27 5.50 -11.60 22.38
N ARG A 28 5.08 -11.81 23.64
CA ARG A 28 3.77 -12.38 23.96
C ARG A 28 2.63 -11.48 23.51
N SER A 29 2.75 -10.16 23.71
CA SER A 29 1.73 -9.20 23.25
C SER A 29 1.63 -9.17 21.72
N LEU A 30 2.76 -9.22 21.01
CA LEU A 30 2.81 -9.25 19.55
C LEU A 30 2.23 -10.56 19.00
N LEU A 31 2.51 -11.69 19.65
CA LEU A 31 1.95 -12.98 19.27
C LEU A 31 0.43 -13.02 19.44
N VAL A 32 -0.10 -12.48 20.54
CA VAL A 32 -1.56 -12.39 20.75
C VAL A 32 -2.20 -11.49 19.69
N SER A 33 -1.63 -10.32 19.40
CA SER A 33 -2.16 -9.44 18.36
C SER A 33 -2.04 -10.05 16.96
N ALA A 34 -0.98 -10.81 16.68
CA ALA A 34 -0.82 -11.53 15.43
C ALA A 34 -1.87 -12.65 15.31
N GLU A 35 -2.12 -13.40 16.38
CA GLU A 35 -3.16 -14.42 16.44
C GLU A 35 -4.55 -13.82 16.21
N GLU A 36 -4.88 -12.71 16.86
CA GLU A 36 -6.16 -11.99 16.63
C GLU A 36 -6.30 -11.53 15.18
N LEU A 37 -5.23 -11.00 14.59
CA LEU A 37 -5.24 -10.55 13.20
C LEU A 37 -5.42 -11.73 12.24
N LEU A 38 -4.69 -12.83 12.46
CA LEU A 38 -4.82 -14.05 11.67
C LEU A 38 -6.22 -14.64 11.78
N ASN A 39 -6.77 -14.75 12.99
CA ASN A 39 -8.13 -15.24 13.19
C ASN A 39 -9.14 -14.34 12.47
N ARG A 40 -9.04 -13.01 12.61
CA ARG A 40 -9.94 -12.08 11.91
C ARG A 40 -9.87 -12.20 10.39
N GLN A 41 -8.67 -12.39 9.83
CA GLN A 41 -8.44 -12.50 8.39
C GLN A 41 -8.86 -13.86 7.84
N LEU A 42 -8.70 -14.92 8.62
CA LEU A 42 -9.00 -16.30 8.21
C LEU A 42 -10.44 -16.72 8.50
N GLU A 43 -11.12 -16.11 9.48
CA GLU A 43 -12.51 -16.44 9.84
C GLU A 43 -13.46 -16.40 8.62
N PRO A 44 -13.39 -15.40 7.71
CA PRO A 44 -14.23 -15.37 6.50
C PRO A 44 -14.05 -16.60 5.60
N TYR A 45 -12.83 -17.14 5.53
CA TYR A 45 -12.44 -18.27 4.68
C TYR A 45 -12.66 -19.64 5.33
N LEU A 46 -12.53 -19.70 6.66
CA LEU A 46 -12.67 -20.97 7.41
C LEU A 46 -14.12 -21.24 7.84
N ARG A 47 -14.87 -20.19 8.17
CA ARG A 47 -16.23 -20.31 8.74
C ARG A 47 -17.24 -19.30 8.19
N GLY A 48 -16.78 -18.27 7.50
CA GLY A 48 -17.63 -17.20 6.98
C GLY A 48 -18.11 -17.43 5.55
N GLN A 49 -18.56 -16.35 4.92
CA GLN A 49 -19.19 -16.36 3.59
C GLN A 49 -18.27 -16.84 2.46
N LEU A 50 -16.95 -16.91 2.68
CA LEU A 50 -15.98 -17.40 1.71
C LEU A 50 -15.61 -18.88 1.92
N ALA A 51 -16.04 -19.50 3.02
CA ALA A 51 -15.83 -20.93 3.28
C ALA A 51 -16.68 -21.82 2.36
N ASN A 52 -17.92 -21.37 2.08
CA ASN A 52 -18.84 -21.95 1.10
C ASN A 52 -19.43 -20.81 0.27
N PRO A 53 -18.69 -20.27 -0.70
CA PRO A 53 -19.11 -19.08 -1.44
C PRO A 53 -20.33 -19.38 -2.31
N SER A 54 -21.26 -18.43 -2.39
CA SER A 54 -22.38 -18.50 -3.33
C SER A 54 -21.88 -18.33 -4.77
N SER A 55 -22.68 -18.77 -5.74
CA SER A 55 -22.37 -18.64 -7.18
C SER A 55 -22.11 -17.18 -7.60
N GLU A 56 -22.78 -16.21 -6.96
CA GLU A 56 -22.57 -14.78 -7.20
C GLU A 56 -21.18 -14.31 -6.76
N VAL A 57 -20.72 -14.75 -5.58
CA VAL A 57 -19.39 -14.42 -5.05
C VAL A 57 -18.29 -15.05 -5.89
N ILE A 58 -18.51 -16.26 -6.40
CA ILE A 58 -17.58 -16.93 -7.33
C ILE A 58 -17.46 -16.12 -8.62
N THR A 59 -18.59 -15.73 -9.22
CA THR A 59 -18.61 -14.94 -10.47
C THR A 59 -17.94 -13.58 -10.30
N GLN A 60 -18.14 -12.91 -9.15
CA GLN A 60 -17.43 -11.68 -8.81
C GLN A 60 -15.93 -11.91 -8.60
N GLY A 61 -15.54 -13.02 -7.96
CA GLY A 61 -14.15 -13.42 -7.76
C GLY A 61 -13.42 -13.70 -9.07
N GLU A 62 -14.09 -14.31 -10.05
CA GLU A 62 -13.55 -14.54 -11.40
C GLU A 62 -13.32 -13.25 -12.18
N SER A 63 -14.10 -12.20 -11.91
CA SER A 63 -13.89 -10.88 -12.49
C SER A 63 -12.71 -10.12 -11.87
N ALA A 64 -12.27 -10.52 -10.67
CA ALA A 64 -11.12 -9.93 -10.01
C ALA A 64 -9.83 -10.49 -10.61
N PRO A 65 -8.91 -9.65 -11.12
CA PRO A 65 -7.63 -10.13 -11.63
C PRO A 65 -6.88 -10.90 -10.53
N PRO A 66 -6.28 -12.07 -10.84
CA PRO A 66 -5.42 -12.76 -9.91
C PRO A 66 -4.35 -11.81 -9.39
N HIS A 67 -4.08 -11.86 -8.08
CA HIS A 67 -3.20 -10.90 -7.42
C HIS A 67 -1.80 -10.87 -8.07
N ASN A 68 -1.36 -12.03 -8.57
CA ASN A 68 -0.11 -12.18 -9.32
C ASN A 68 -0.14 -11.46 -10.66
N ILE A 69 -1.24 -11.54 -11.42
CA ILE A 69 -1.37 -10.85 -12.71
C ILE A 69 -1.34 -9.33 -12.50
N CYS A 70 -2.02 -8.82 -11.48
CA CYS A 70 -1.98 -7.40 -11.12
C CYS A 70 -0.57 -6.93 -10.72
N ALA A 71 0.17 -7.76 -9.97
CA ALA A 71 1.54 -7.47 -9.58
C ALA A 71 2.47 -7.46 -10.80
N GLU A 72 2.37 -8.49 -11.66
CA GLU A 72 3.15 -8.61 -12.90
C GLU A 72 2.90 -7.45 -13.86
N GLN A 73 1.65 -7.04 -14.07
CA GLN A 73 1.31 -5.87 -14.89
C GLN A 73 1.93 -4.58 -14.33
N THR A 74 1.91 -4.42 -13.01
CA THR A 74 2.52 -3.24 -12.36
C THR A 74 4.03 -3.24 -12.53
N LEU A 75 4.68 -4.38 -12.31
CA LEU A 75 6.11 -4.54 -12.49
C LEU A 75 6.53 -4.33 -13.94
N GLY A 76 5.75 -4.86 -14.89
CA GLY A 76 5.97 -4.63 -16.32
C GLY A 76 5.87 -3.15 -16.71
N LEU A 77 4.90 -2.41 -16.15
CA LEU A 77 4.79 -0.96 -16.35
C LEU A 77 5.97 -0.20 -15.75
N VAL A 78 6.39 -0.56 -14.53
CA VAL A 78 7.56 0.06 -13.88
C VAL A 78 8.82 -0.18 -14.71
N ASP A 79 9.07 -1.40 -15.15
CA ASP A 79 10.22 -1.78 -15.98
C ASP A 79 10.20 -1.04 -17.34
N HIS A 80 9.05 -0.99 -18.02
CA HIS A 80 8.89 -0.25 -19.27
C HIS A 80 9.20 1.25 -19.10
N GLN A 81 8.64 1.90 -18.08
CA GLN A 81 8.87 3.33 -17.84
C GLN A 81 10.31 3.60 -17.39
N GLY A 82 10.93 2.71 -16.60
CA GLY A 82 12.33 2.80 -16.21
C GLY A 82 13.29 2.71 -17.41
N ARG A 83 13.04 1.78 -18.35
CA ARG A 83 13.84 1.69 -19.59
C ARG A 83 13.66 2.89 -20.50
N ARG A 84 12.45 3.45 -20.57
CA ARG A 84 12.15 4.65 -21.37
C ARG A 84 12.79 5.92 -20.79
N ALA A 85 12.88 6.02 -19.47
CA ALA A 85 13.39 7.20 -18.77
C ALA A 85 14.40 6.80 -17.68
N PRO A 86 15.62 6.39 -18.06
CA PRO A 86 16.62 5.84 -17.13
C PRO A 86 17.12 6.86 -16.10
N ASN A 87 17.02 8.15 -16.40
CA ASN A 87 17.43 9.25 -15.51
C ASN A 87 16.26 9.79 -14.67
N ALA A 88 15.05 9.26 -14.81
CA ALA A 88 13.91 9.70 -14.01
C ALA A 88 14.00 9.16 -12.59
N THR A 89 13.65 10.00 -11.61
CA THR A 89 13.53 9.56 -10.21
C THR A 89 12.45 8.48 -10.08
N PHE A 90 12.63 7.56 -9.14
CA PHE A 90 11.64 6.51 -8.89
C PHE A 90 10.24 7.08 -8.58
N GLY A 91 10.16 8.21 -7.85
CA GLY A 91 8.88 8.88 -7.58
C GLY A 91 8.14 9.36 -8.84
N PHE A 92 8.87 9.76 -9.88
CA PHE A 92 8.28 10.10 -11.18
C PHE A 92 7.74 8.86 -11.90
N ILE A 93 8.51 7.76 -11.89
CA ILE A 93 8.11 6.48 -12.49
C ILE A 93 6.86 5.93 -11.78
N ASP A 94 6.88 5.88 -10.44
CA ASP A 94 5.76 5.44 -9.61
C ASP A 94 4.50 6.28 -9.85
N GLY A 95 4.63 7.62 -9.84
CA GLY A 95 3.51 8.50 -10.14
C GLY A 95 2.89 8.23 -11.51
N LYS A 96 3.72 7.98 -12.53
CA LYS A 96 3.25 7.67 -13.88
C LYS A 96 2.57 6.30 -13.98
N VAL A 97 3.11 5.29 -13.31
CA VAL A 97 2.48 3.96 -13.25
C VAL A 97 1.11 4.04 -12.57
N LYS A 98 0.99 4.79 -11.47
CA LYS A 98 -0.29 5.03 -10.79
C LYS A 98 -1.28 5.79 -11.68
N PHE A 99 -0.82 6.82 -12.39
CA PHE A 99 -1.64 7.59 -13.32
C PHE A 99 -2.28 6.71 -14.41
N ILE A 100 -1.50 5.77 -14.97
CA ILE A 100 -1.98 4.81 -15.97
C ILE A 100 -2.89 3.76 -15.33
N LYS A 101 -2.42 3.10 -14.26
CA LYS A 101 -3.10 1.93 -13.67
C LYS A 101 -4.44 2.29 -13.02
N ASN A 102 -4.56 3.50 -12.46
CA ASN A 102 -5.81 3.97 -11.86
C ASN A 102 -6.82 4.48 -12.90
N GLY A 103 -6.51 4.41 -14.20
CA GLY A 103 -7.38 4.90 -15.27
C GLY A 103 -7.50 6.43 -15.32
N ILE A 104 -6.68 7.16 -14.55
CA ILE A 104 -6.73 8.62 -14.50
C ILE A 104 -6.34 9.21 -15.87
N ALA A 105 -5.40 8.57 -16.58
CA ALA A 105 -5.04 8.96 -17.94
C ALA A 105 -6.25 8.96 -18.87
N THR A 106 -6.96 7.83 -18.94
CA THR A 106 -8.15 7.69 -19.79
C THR A 106 -9.28 8.60 -19.33
N TRP A 107 -9.52 8.68 -18.01
CA TRP A 107 -10.53 9.57 -17.45
C TRP A 107 -10.28 11.03 -17.80
N LEU A 108 -9.02 11.48 -17.77
CA LEU A 108 -8.64 12.84 -18.11
C LEU A 108 -8.83 13.11 -19.60
N ASP A 109 -8.45 12.17 -20.47
CA ASP A 109 -8.65 12.27 -21.92
C ASP A 109 -10.14 12.38 -22.30
N ASP A 110 -11.03 11.75 -21.51
CA ASP A 110 -12.49 11.80 -21.70
C ASP A 110 -13.15 13.10 -21.19
N GLN A 111 -12.43 13.95 -20.45
CA GLN A 111 -12.98 15.22 -19.96
C GLN A 111 -12.93 16.33 -21.02
N PRO A 112 -13.82 17.34 -20.95
CA PRO A 112 -13.70 18.55 -21.76
C PRO A 112 -12.37 19.27 -21.53
N GLU A 113 -11.82 19.90 -22.58
CA GLU A 113 -10.50 20.54 -22.55
C GLU A 113 -10.34 21.56 -21.40
N GLU A 114 -11.37 22.36 -21.13
CA GLU A 114 -11.36 23.32 -20.01
C GLU A 114 -11.17 22.63 -18.65
N GLU A 115 -11.78 21.46 -18.47
CA GLU A 115 -11.68 20.69 -17.23
C GLU A 115 -10.32 19.99 -17.12
N GLN A 116 -9.76 19.51 -18.24
CA GLN A 116 -8.41 18.98 -18.28
C GLN A 116 -7.38 20.02 -17.84
N ILE A 117 -7.44 21.23 -18.40
CA ILE A 117 -6.52 22.33 -18.08
C ILE A 117 -6.63 22.69 -16.59
N LYS A 118 -7.85 22.79 -16.05
CA LYS A 118 -8.08 23.09 -14.64
C LYS A 118 -7.47 22.05 -13.70
N VAL A 119 -7.61 20.76 -14.02
CA VAL A 119 -7.02 19.68 -13.23
C VAL A 119 -5.50 19.72 -13.31
N LEU A 120 -4.94 19.94 -14.50
CA LEU A 120 -3.49 20.05 -14.69
C LEU A 120 -2.90 21.23 -13.91
N ASP A 121 -3.51 22.41 -13.98
CA ASP A 121 -3.07 23.60 -13.24
C ASP A 121 -3.09 23.37 -11.73
N PHE A 122 -4.14 22.71 -11.22
CA PHE A 122 -4.23 22.35 -9.81
C PHE A 122 -3.10 21.40 -9.37
N VAL A 123 -2.84 20.34 -10.14
CA VAL A 123 -1.81 19.34 -9.82
C VAL A 123 -0.41 19.96 -9.90
N VAL A 124 -0.15 20.79 -10.91
CA VAL A 124 1.11 21.53 -11.06
C VAL A 124 1.32 22.47 -9.87
N GLY A 125 0.28 23.20 -9.46
CA GLY A 125 0.30 24.07 -8.28
C GLY A 125 0.65 23.29 -7.00
N ARG A 126 -0.06 22.18 -6.74
CA ARG A 126 0.23 21.31 -5.59
C ARG A 126 1.64 20.74 -5.61
N GLY A 127 2.12 20.32 -6.77
CA GLY A 127 3.48 19.82 -6.93
C GLY A 127 4.54 20.88 -6.62
N ARG A 128 4.29 22.14 -6.98
CA ARG A 128 5.16 23.27 -6.64
C ARG A 128 5.21 23.50 -5.13
N ASP A 129 4.06 23.52 -4.47
CA ASP A 129 3.97 23.79 -3.03
C ASP A 129 4.64 22.68 -2.21
N MET A 130 4.44 21.41 -2.60
CA MET A 130 5.10 20.26 -1.96
C MET A 130 6.63 20.31 -2.09
N ARG A 131 7.17 20.79 -3.22
CA ARG A 131 8.62 20.97 -3.39
C ARG A 131 9.18 22.13 -2.55
N ALA A 132 8.36 23.15 -2.27
CA ALA A 132 8.76 24.27 -1.41
C ALA A 132 8.82 23.87 0.07
N LEU A 133 7.97 22.93 0.51
CA LEU A 133 7.94 22.40 1.88
C LEU A 133 9.12 21.49 2.23
N HIS A 134 9.78 20.89 1.23
CA HIS A 134 10.90 19.95 1.42
C HIS A 134 12.27 20.57 1.07
N LYS A 135 12.34 21.90 0.94
CA LYS A 135 13.59 22.66 0.89
C LYS A 135 13.88 23.25 2.26
#